data_AF-A0AAD5PAK0-F1
#
_entry.id   AF-A0AAD5PAK0-F1
#
_cell.length_a   1.000
_cell.length_b   1.000
_cell.length_c   1.000
_cell.angle_alpha   90.00
_cell.angle_beta   90.00
_cell.angle_gamma   90.00
#
_symmetry.space_group_name_H-M   'P 1'
#
loop_
_entity.id
_entity.type
_entity.pdbx_description
1 polymer ?
#
loop_
_entity_poly.entity_id
_entity_poly.type
_entity_poly.pdbx_seq_one_letter_code
_entity_poly.pdbx_strand_id
1 'polypeptide(L)'
;MALLFFLVNRQQKKTSPCNPFFFFLIPPTPYSNLYITMPAAGASSGLSRTIYNTIFRKNSVFVTTIFVSAIGFNMGFDTVTNKVWDDMNKGKQWKDIKDKYEQ
;
A
#
# COMPACT_ATOMS: atom_id res chain seq x y z
N MET A 1 8.19 -28.49 -21.92
CA MET A 1 8.89 -28.64 -20.63
C MET A 1 8.84 -27.40 -19.74
N ALA A 2 8.97 -26.17 -20.26
CA ALA A 2 8.81 -24.95 -19.45
C ALA A 2 7.40 -24.76 -18.83
N LEU A 3 6.34 -25.22 -19.50
CA LEU A 3 4.96 -25.13 -19.01
C LEU A 3 4.63 -26.13 -17.87
N LEU A 4 5.27 -27.30 -17.84
CA LEU A 4 5.10 -28.25 -16.72
C LEU A 4 5.81 -27.76 -15.45
N PHE A 5 6.95 -27.07 -15.59
CA PHE A 5 7.66 -26.48 -14.44
C PHE A 5 6.90 -25.31 -13.80
N PHE A 6 6.15 -24.53 -14.59
CA PHE A 6 5.34 -23.41 -14.09
C PHE A 6 4.05 -23.88 -13.39
N LEU A 7 3.48 -25.02 -13.81
CA LEU A 7 2.30 -25.61 -13.15
C LEU A 7 2.65 -26.34 -11.84
N VAL A 8 3.79 -27.04 -11.79
CA VAL A 8 4.29 -27.69 -10.56
C VAL A 8 4.63 -26.66 -9.47
N ASN A 9 5.20 -25.50 -9.83
CA ASN A 9 5.51 -24.45 -8.84
C ASN A 9 4.29 -23.66 -8.34
N ARG A 10 3.11 -23.80 -8.96
CA ARG A 10 1.87 -23.18 -8.45
C ARG A 10 1.10 -24.06 -7.45
N GLN A 11 1.43 -25.35 -7.34
CA GLN A 11 0.77 -26.30 -6.43
C GLN A 11 1.55 -26.58 -5.14
N GLN A 12 2.79 -26.11 -5.01
CA GLN A 12 3.64 -26.38 -3.83
C GLN A 12 3.53 -25.29 -2.73
N LYS A 13 2.82 -24.17 -2.96
CA LYS A 13 2.66 -23.09 -1.96
C LYS A 13 1.31 -23.06 -1.21
N LYS A 14 0.47 -24.09 -1.37
CA LYS A 14 -0.71 -24.32 -0.52
C LYS A 14 -0.58 -25.67 0.21
N THR A 15 0.29 -25.65 1.22
CA THR A 15 0.12 -26.33 2.51
C THR A 15 -0.20 -27.84 2.51
N SER A 16 0.88 -28.60 2.72
CA SER A 16 1.08 -29.56 3.82
C SER A 16 0.59 -31.02 3.66
N PRO A 17 1.43 -32.03 4.01
CA PRO A 17 1.01 -33.42 4.12
C PRO A 17 0.14 -33.60 5.36
N CYS A 18 -1.06 -34.16 5.22
CA CYS A 18 -1.84 -34.66 6.35
C CYS A 18 -2.21 -36.11 6.06
N ASN A 19 -1.61 -37.01 6.84
CA ASN A 19 -2.08 -38.38 6.97
C ASN A 19 -3.56 -38.36 7.41
N PRO A 20 -4.42 -39.29 6.94
CA PRO A 20 -5.84 -39.28 7.30
C PRO A 20 -6.09 -39.73 8.75
N PHE A 21 -5.06 -40.19 9.47
CA PHE A 21 -5.21 -40.78 10.81
C PHE A 21 -5.19 -39.77 11.97
N PHE A 22 -4.77 -38.51 11.77
CA PHE A 22 -4.68 -37.55 12.88
C PHE A 22 -6.01 -36.79 13.16
N PHE A 23 -7.08 -37.05 12.40
CA PHE A 23 -8.37 -36.35 12.57
C PHE A 23 -9.28 -36.97 13.66
N PHE A 24 -8.90 -38.10 14.26
CA PHE A 24 -9.77 -38.87 15.16
C PHE A 24 -9.50 -38.69 16.67
N LEU A 25 -8.53 -37.86 17.08
CA LEU A 25 -8.15 -37.68 18.50
C LEU A 25 -8.37 -36.27 19.06
N ILE A 26 -9.11 -35.41 18.36
CA ILE A 26 -9.49 -34.10 18.89
C ILE A 26 -11.00 -34.13 19.16
N PRO A 27 -11.48 -33.91 20.40
CA PRO A 27 -12.91 -33.88 20.68
C PRO A 27 -13.59 -32.79 19.84
N PRO A 28 -14.82 -33.00 19.33
CA PRO A 28 -15.56 -31.96 18.66
C PRO A 28 -15.86 -30.87 19.68
N THR A 29 -15.08 -29.78 19.62
CA THR A 29 -15.37 -28.61 20.43
C THR A 29 -16.66 -27.97 19.93
N PRO A 30 -17.61 -27.61 20.80
CA PRO A 30 -18.81 -26.87 20.42
C PRO A 30 -18.44 -25.41 20.21
N TYR A 31 -17.89 -25.06 19.05
CA TYR A 31 -17.74 -23.67 18.62
C TYR A 31 -18.53 -23.43 17.33
N SER A 32 -19.83 -23.69 17.37
CA SER A 32 -20.72 -23.32 16.28
C SER A 32 -21.17 -21.86 16.30
N ASN A 33 -20.84 -21.07 17.35
CA ASN A 33 -21.23 -19.64 17.43
C ASN A 33 -20.24 -18.69 18.13
N LEU A 34 -18.98 -19.09 18.36
CA LEU A 34 -17.95 -18.20 18.95
C LEU A 34 -16.89 -17.74 17.93
N TYR A 35 -17.34 -17.35 16.73
CA TYR A 35 -16.53 -16.57 15.77
C TYR A 35 -17.26 -15.29 15.31
N ILE A 36 -18.41 -14.94 15.91
CA ILE A 36 -19.21 -13.72 15.59
C ILE A 36 -19.22 -12.74 16.78
N THR A 37 -18.20 -12.78 17.63
CA THR A 37 -17.94 -11.71 18.61
C THR A 37 -16.49 -11.81 19.09
N MET A 38 -15.57 -11.38 18.24
CA MET A 38 -14.36 -10.72 18.70
C MET A 38 -14.69 -9.22 18.67
N PRO A 39 -14.76 -8.50 19.81
CA PRO A 39 -14.83 -7.05 19.75
C PRO A 39 -13.57 -6.58 19.00
N ALA A 40 -13.77 -5.68 18.05
CA ALA A 40 -12.77 -5.18 17.12
C ALA A 40 -11.50 -4.69 17.86
N ALA A 41 -10.54 -5.58 18.10
CA ALA A 41 -9.19 -5.23 18.52
C ALA A 41 -8.49 -4.65 17.30
N GLY A 42 -8.66 -3.35 17.12
CA GLY A 42 -8.11 -2.58 16.01
C GLY A 42 -9.15 -2.30 14.94
N ALA A 43 -10.07 -1.37 15.22
CA ALA A 43 -10.76 -0.60 14.19
C ALA A 43 -9.70 0.16 13.37
N SER A 44 -9.00 -0.55 12.49
CA SER A 44 -8.25 0.07 11.40
C SER A 44 -9.31 0.75 10.55
N SER A 45 -9.37 2.08 10.67
CA SER A 45 -10.31 2.97 10.02
C SER A 45 -10.71 2.43 8.65
N GLY A 46 -12.02 2.37 8.34
CA GLY A 46 -12.53 1.74 7.11
C GLY A 46 -11.85 2.25 5.83
N LEU A 47 -11.34 3.48 5.86
CA LEU A 47 -10.48 4.07 4.84
C LEU A 47 -9.13 3.33 4.68
N SER A 48 -8.39 3.10 5.77
CA SER A 48 -7.11 2.39 5.75
C SER A 48 -7.25 0.97 5.20
N ARG A 49 -8.35 0.28 5.57
CA ARG A 49 -8.64 -1.06 5.06
C ARG A 49 -8.98 -1.05 3.56
N THR A 50 -9.65 -0.01 3.11
CA THR A 50 -9.95 0.20 1.69
C THR A 50 -8.68 0.48 0.89
N ILE A 51 -7.80 1.37 1.40
CA ILE A 51 -6.51 1.71 0.78
C ILE A 51 -5.61 0.46 0.66
N TYR A 52 -5.51 -0.34 1.72
CA TYR A 52 -4.72 -1.57 1.71
C TYR A 52 -5.23 -2.57 0.65
N ASN A 53 -6.55 -2.78 0.59
CA ASN A 53 -7.16 -3.71 -0.35
C ASN A 53 -7.03 -3.26 -1.82
N THR A 54 -7.00 -1.95 -2.06
CA THR A 54 -6.98 -1.37 -3.42
C THR A 54 -5.55 -1.20 -3.95
N ILE A 55 -4.63 -0.66 -3.15
CA ILE A 55 -3.30 -0.24 -3.63
C ILE A 55 -2.20 -1.21 -3.19
N PHE A 56 -2.24 -1.72 -1.95
CA PHE A 56 -1.10 -2.45 -1.36
C PHE A 56 -1.19 -3.97 -1.45
N ARG A 57 -2.40 -4.55 -1.62
CA ARG A 57 -2.60 -6.00 -1.65
C ARG A 57 -2.11 -6.68 -2.94
N LYS A 58 -2.13 -5.96 -4.06
CA LYS A 58 -1.79 -6.51 -5.39
C LYS A 58 -0.43 -6.01 -5.84
N ASN A 59 0.55 -6.90 -5.97
CA ASN A 59 1.94 -6.56 -6.37
C ASN A 59 2.02 -5.71 -7.66
N SER A 60 1.21 -6.01 -8.66
CA SER A 60 1.20 -5.26 -9.92
C SER A 60 0.60 -3.86 -9.77
N VAL A 61 -0.40 -3.68 -8.90
CA VAL A 61 -1.05 -2.38 -8.69
C VAL A 61 -0.18 -1.47 -7.81
N PHE A 62 0.54 -2.07 -6.86
CA PHE A 62 1.45 -1.36 -5.97
C PHE A 62 2.53 -0.59 -6.76
N VAL A 63 3.26 -1.29 -7.62
CA VAL A 63 4.37 -0.70 -8.39
C VAL A 63 3.88 0.40 -9.35
N THR A 64 2.76 0.16 -10.06
CA THR A 64 2.19 1.17 -10.96
C THR A 64 1.73 2.41 -10.21
N THR A 65 1.14 2.24 -9.02
CA THR A 65 0.70 3.36 -8.20
C THR A 65 1.88 4.23 -7.77
N ILE A 66 3.01 3.63 -7.41
CA ILE A 66 4.23 4.37 -7.06
C ILE A 66 4.70 5.22 -8.25
N PHE A 67 4.81 4.66 -9.45
CA PHE A 67 5.26 5.43 -10.61
C PHE A 67 4.33 6.58 -10.99
N VAL A 68 3.02 6.34 -10.98
CA VAL A 68 2.03 7.40 -11.24
C VAL A 68 2.11 8.48 -10.16
N SER A 69 2.21 8.08 -8.89
CA SER A 69 2.35 9.01 -7.78
C SER A 69 3.64 9.82 -7.87
N ALA A 70 4.75 9.22 -8.27
CA ALA A 70 6.03 9.90 -8.39
C ALA A 70 6.00 10.98 -9.48
N ILE A 71 5.39 10.69 -10.63
CA ILE A 71 5.24 11.67 -11.72
C ILE A 71 4.36 12.84 -11.28
N GLY A 72 3.19 12.56 -10.71
CA GLY A 72 2.28 13.59 -10.21
C GLY A 72 2.87 14.39 -9.05
N PHE A 73 3.57 13.72 -8.14
CA PHE A 73 4.24 14.33 -7.00
C PHE A 73 5.37 15.25 -7.44
N ASN A 74 6.19 14.84 -8.42
CA ASN A 74 7.27 15.68 -8.94
C ASN A 74 6.74 17.04 -9.43
N MET A 75 5.73 17.03 -10.30
CA MET A 75 5.15 18.26 -10.85
C MET A 75 4.47 19.14 -9.79
N GLY A 76 3.74 18.52 -8.86
CA GLY A 76 3.06 19.25 -7.79
C GLY A 76 4.03 19.81 -6.74
N PHE A 77 5.01 19.01 -6.33
CA PHE A 77 5.95 19.34 -5.27
C PHE A 77 6.87 20.50 -5.68
N ASP A 78 7.36 20.54 -6.92
CA ASP A 78 8.19 21.64 -7.42
C ASP A 78 7.43 22.97 -7.34
N THR A 79 6.17 22.99 -7.79
CA THR A 79 5.33 24.20 -7.79
C THR A 79 5.01 24.66 -6.36
N VAL A 80 4.62 23.72 -5.50
CA VAL A 80 4.25 24.03 -4.11
C VAL A 80 5.46 24.52 -3.33
N THR A 81 6.61 23.85 -3.46
CA THR A 81 7.82 24.19 -2.72
C THR A 81 8.35 25.56 -3.14
N ASN A 82 8.38 25.85 -4.44
CA ASN A 82 8.74 27.18 -4.93
C ASN A 82 7.78 28.25 -4.38
N LYS A 83 6.47 28.02 -4.40
CA LYS A 83 5.50 28.98 -3.85
C LYS A 83 5.69 29.21 -2.34
N VAL A 84 5.98 28.16 -1.58
CA VAL A 84 6.24 28.27 -0.14
C VAL A 84 7.53 29.07 0.10
N TRP A 85 8.58 28.81 -0.67
CA TRP A 85 9.84 29.54 -0.58
C TRP A 85 9.69 31.03 -0.97
N ASP A 86 9.04 31.25 -2.11
CA ASP A 86 8.14 32.33 -2.49
C ASP A 86 7.73 33.23 -1.35
N ASP A 87 6.81 32.67 -0.58
CA ASP A 87 6.04 33.36 0.43
C ASP A 87 6.89 33.70 1.66
N MET A 88 7.80 32.79 2.01
CA MET A 88 8.66 32.92 3.18
C MET A 88 9.83 33.90 3.00
N ASN A 89 10.32 34.08 1.78
CA ASN A 89 11.48 34.93 1.49
C ASN A 89 11.11 36.20 0.70
N LYS A 90 9.85 36.66 0.78
CA LYS A 90 9.39 37.88 0.11
C LYS A 90 10.31 39.07 0.44
N GLY A 91 10.70 39.82 -0.58
CA GLY A 91 11.52 41.03 -0.45
C GLY A 91 13.02 40.78 -0.29
N LYS A 92 13.47 39.53 -0.17
CA LYS A 92 14.90 39.14 -0.21
C LYS A 92 15.29 38.45 -1.51
N GLN A 93 14.30 38.07 -2.32
CA GLN A 93 14.56 37.31 -3.53
C GLN A 93 14.97 38.25 -4.65
N TRP A 94 15.96 37.83 -5.44
CA TRP A 94 16.40 38.58 -6.62
C TRP A 94 15.24 38.92 -7.54
N LYS A 95 14.25 38.02 -7.69
CA LYS A 95 13.05 38.25 -8.49
C LYS A 95 12.22 39.48 -8.06
N ASP A 96 12.24 39.84 -6.78
CA ASP A 96 11.51 41.00 -6.25
C ASP A 96 12.33 42.30 -6.32
N ILE A 97 13.66 42.17 -6.48
CA ILE A 97 14.63 43.27 -6.43
C ILE A 97 15.12 43.65 -7.84
N LYS A 98 15.04 42.70 -8.80
CA LYS A 98 15.50 42.81 -10.19
C LYS A 98 14.96 44.05 -10.91
N ASP A 99 13.71 44.40 -10.66
CA ASP A 99 13.03 45.57 -11.24
C ASP A 99 13.73 46.90 -10.94
N LYS A 100 14.60 46.94 -9.91
CA LYS A 100 15.38 48.13 -9.55
C LYS A 100 16.74 48.22 -10.23
N TYR A 101 17.22 47.15 -10.86
CA TYR A 101 18.59 47.03 -11.39
C TYR A 101 18.66 46.76 -12.89
N GLU A 102 17.56 46.37 -13.52
CA GLU A 102 17.47 46.28 -14.98
C GLU A 102 16.89 47.59 -15.53
N GLN A 103 17.77 48.57 -15.74
CA GLN A 103 17.54 49.77 -16.57
C GLN A 103 18.07 49.55 -17.98
#